data_AF-A0A2E3A3V8-F1
#
_entry.id   AF-A0A2E3A3V8-F1
#
_cell.length_a   1.000
_cell.length_b   1.000
_cell.length_c   1.000
_cell.angle_alpha   90.00
_cell.angle_beta   90.00
_cell.angle_gamma   90.00
#
_symmetry.space_group_name_H-M   'P 1'
#
loop_
_entity.id
_entity.type
_entity.pdbx_description
1 polymer ?
#
loop_
_entity_poly.entity_id
_entity_poly.type
_entity_poly.pdbx_seq_one_letter_code
_entity_poly.pdbx_strand_id
1 'polypeptide(L)'
;LEWTRRQVDTFYHSPSGWLKLREVEGCPAELISYRRSVENSGPRESDYHILRIDEPSELHSVLESSLGILGRVEKRRALWIYRNTRVHLDRVEGLGDFLELETVLADIDSAEGTAESEEVINLLELDRESFISVPYLELLRET
;
A
#
# COMPACT_ATOMS: atom_id res chain seq x y z
N LEU A 1 -15.84 -7.44 4.23
CA LEU A 1 -16.01 -5.97 4.15
C LEU A 1 -15.74 -5.55 2.72
N GLU A 2 -16.59 -4.72 2.13
CA GLU A 2 -16.42 -4.21 0.76
C GLU A 2 -16.65 -2.70 0.72
N TRP A 3 -15.74 -1.95 0.10
CA TRP A 3 -15.92 -0.53 -0.20
C TRP A 3 -15.03 -0.10 -1.37
N THR A 4 -15.37 1.04 -1.97
CA THR A 4 -14.54 1.73 -2.98
C THR A 4 -14.34 3.19 -2.61
N ARG A 5 -13.10 3.69 -2.62
CA ARG A 5 -12.76 5.07 -2.23
C ARG A 5 -11.63 5.63 -3.07
N ARG A 6 -11.66 6.95 -3.32
CA ARG A 6 -10.49 7.67 -3.84
C ARG A 6 -9.45 7.84 -2.74
N GLN A 7 -8.19 7.65 -3.09
CA GLN A 7 -7.04 7.82 -2.20
C GLN A 7 -5.95 8.62 -2.89
N VAL A 8 -5.27 9.44 -2.10
CA VAL A 8 -4.10 10.20 -2.50
C VAL A 8 -2.99 9.87 -1.52
N ASP A 9 -1.91 9.26 -2.02
CA ASP A 9 -0.71 9.00 -1.24
C ASP A 9 0.35 10.04 -1.59
N THR A 10 0.69 10.93 -0.65
CA THR A 10 1.87 11.80 -0.77
C THR A 10 3.04 11.13 -0.06
N PHE A 11 4.10 10.85 -0.80
CA PHE A 11 5.33 10.28 -0.27
C PHE A 11 6.34 11.39 0.02
N TYR A 12 7.08 11.25 1.11
CA TYR A 12 8.13 12.17 1.53
C TYR A 12 9.48 11.48 1.51
N HIS A 13 10.56 12.25 1.40
CA HIS A 13 11.88 11.65 1.60
C HIS A 13 11.98 11.15 3.05
N SER A 14 12.53 9.96 3.23
CA SER A 14 12.81 9.40 4.55
C SER A 14 14.22 8.84 4.54
N PRO A 15 15.02 9.05 5.60
CA PRO A 15 16.34 8.44 5.71
C PRO A 15 16.27 6.91 5.84
N SER A 16 15.09 6.36 6.16
CA SER A 16 14.90 4.91 6.27
C SER A 16 13.46 4.50 5.95
N GLY A 17 13.32 3.48 5.10
CA GLY A 17 12.02 3.00 4.67
C GLY A 17 11.23 4.04 3.88
N TRP A 18 9.92 3.84 3.82
CA TRP A 18 8.98 4.72 3.14
C TRP A 18 8.12 5.45 4.16
N LEU A 19 7.85 6.72 3.88
CA LEU A 19 6.91 7.53 4.64
C LEU A 19 5.90 8.14 3.67
N LYS A 20 4.61 7.93 3.93
CA LYS A 20 3.53 8.54 3.16
C LYS A 20 2.42 9.05 4.06
N LEU A 21 1.82 10.17 3.65
CA LEU A 21 0.52 10.61 4.15
C LEU A 21 -0.53 10.18 3.12
N ARG A 22 -1.46 9.33 3.55
CA ARG A 22 -2.57 8.82 2.76
C ARG A 22 -3.84 9.56 3.15
N GLU A 23 -4.41 10.29 2.21
CA GLU A 23 -5.73 10.89 2.33
C GLU A 23 -6.76 9.98 1.69
N VAL A 24 -7.82 9.64 2.43
CA VAL A 24 -8.89 8.73 1.98
C VAL A 24 -10.21 9.48 1.99
N GLU A 25 -10.93 9.42 0.87
CA GLU A 25 -12.23 10.08 0.75
C GLU A 25 -13.21 9.66 1.86
N GLY A 26 -13.71 10.65 2.61
CA GLY A 26 -14.68 10.45 3.69
C GLY A 26 -14.13 9.75 4.93
N CYS A 27 -12.80 9.71 5.12
CA CYS A 27 -12.14 9.12 6.28
C CYS A 27 -10.99 10.00 6.79
N PRO A 28 -10.60 9.86 8.07
CA PRO A 28 -9.33 10.41 8.55
C PRO A 28 -8.17 9.95 7.68
N ALA A 29 -7.19 10.82 7.52
CA ALA A 29 -5.95 10.49 6.82
C ALA A 29 -5.09 9.54 7.67
N GLU A 30 -4.10 8.94 7.03
CA GLU A 30 -3.19 7.98 7.65
C GLU A 30 -1.75 8.37 7.34
N LEU A 31 -0.95 8.65 8.37
CA LEU A 31 0.49 8.71 8.23
C LEU A 31 1.03 7.28 8.38
N ILE A 32 1.69 6.79 7.33
CA ILE A 32 2.14 5.41 7.24
C ILE A 32 3.65 5.40 7.05
N SER A 33 4.36 4.78 7.99
CA SER A 33 5.77 4.42 7.82
C SER A 33 5.88 2.91 7.61
N TYR A 34 6.69 2.49 6.66
CA TYR A 34 6.87 1.05 6.41
C TYR A 34 8.24 0.73 5.81
N ARG A 35 8.67 -0.51 6.04
CA ARG A 35 9.83 -1.12 5.40
C ARG A 35 9.41 -2.46 4.82
N ARG A 36 9.85 -2.73 3.60
CA ARG A 36 9.63 -4.01 2.93
C ARG A 36 10.93 -4.47 2.29
N SER A 37 11.19 -5.77 2.33
CA SER A 37 12.33 -6.34 1.60
C SER A 37 12.14 -6.17 0.08
N VAL A 38 13.21 -5.89 -0.64
CA VAL A 38 13.22 -5.75 -2.11
C VAL A 38 13.63 -7.02 -2.85
N GLU A 39 14.07 -8.05 -2.13
CA GLU A 39 14.93 -9.11 -2.70
C GLU A 39 14.20 -10.12 -3.62
N ASN A 40 12.88 -10.32 -3.54
CA ASN A 40 12.19 -11.39 -4.32
C ASN A 40 10.78 -11.01 -4.78
N SER A 41 10.35 -11.25 -6.03
CA SER A 41 9.04 -10.82 -6.57
C SER A 41 7.79 -11.49 -5.97
N GLY A 42 7.92 -12.36 -4.96
CA GLY A 42 6.80 -13.02 -4.27
C GLY A 42 6.24 -12.25 -3.06
N PRO A 43 5.39 -12.90 -2.23
CA PRO A 43 4.94 -12.36 -0.96
C PRO A 43 6.12 -11.89 -0.11
N ARG A 44 5.97 -10.72 0.50
CA ARG A 44 7.03 -10.08 1.29
C ARG A 44 6.45 -9.62 2.61
N GLU A 45 7.18 -9.90 3.68
CA GLU A 45 6.90 -9.27 4.95
C GLU A 45 7.15 -7.76 4.85
N SER A 46 6.22 -7.01 5.41
CA SER A 46 6.32 -5.56 5.53
C SER A 46 6.04 -5.20 6.97
N ASP A 47 7.02 -4.57 7.62
CA ASP A 47 6.82 -3.92 8.91
C ASP A 47 6.25 -2.54 8.66
N TYR A 48 5.17 -2.20 9.33
CA TYR A 48 4.53 -0.90 9.15
C TYR A 48 3.88 -0.36 10.43
N HIS A 49 3.82 0.97 10.50
CA HIS A 49 3.08 1.71 11.51
C HIS A 49 2.09 2.65 10.84
N ILE A 50 0.90 2.76 11.41
CA ILE A 50 -0.16 3.65 10.94
C ILE A 50 -0.58 4.55 12.08
N LEU A 51 -0.56 5.86 11.84
CA LEU A 51 -1.15 6.87 12.70
C LEU A 51 -2.31 7.55 11.98
N ARG A 52 -3.50 7.55 12.59
CA ARG A 52 -4.67 8.26 12.06
C ARG A 52 -4.56 9.75 12.36
N ILE A 53 -4.87 10.57 11.37
CA ILE A 53 -4.73 12.02 11.39
C ILE A 53 -6.05 12.65 10.95
N ASP A 54 -6.68 13.41 11.84
CA ASP A 54 -7.93 14.11 11.54
C ASP A 54 -7.70 15.40 10.75
N GLU A 55 -6.56 16.08 10.99
CA GLU A 55 -6.18 17.35 10.35
C GLU A 55 -4.90 17.19 9.49
N PRO A 56 -5.00 16.56 8.29
CA PRO A 56 -3.82 16.21 7.49
C PRO A 56 -3.08 17.39 6.88
N SER A 57 -3.74 18.55 6.70
CA SER A 57 -3.16 19.70 6.00
C SER A 57 -1.96 20.30 6.74
N GLU A 58 -2.05 20.45 8.07
CA GLU A 58 -0.95 21.01 8.86
C GLU A 58 0.24 20.05 8.90
N LEU A 59 -0.04 18.76 9.10
CA LEU A 59 0.98 17.72 9.06
C LEU A 59 1.66 17.67 7.69
N HIS A 60 0.89 17.79 6.59
CA HIS A 60 1.44 17.84 5.25
C HIS A 60 2.46 18.98 5.10
N SER A 61 2.11 20.21 5.53
CA SER A 61 3.02 21.35 5.45
C SER A 61 4.30 21.16 6.29
N VAL A 62 4.19 20.54 7.47
CA VAL A 62 5.35 20.21 8.30
C VAL A 62 6.24 19.17 7.61
N LEU A 63 5.66 18.10 7.05
CA LEU A 63 6.42 17.05 6.37
C LEU A 63 7.06 17.55 5.07
N GLU A 64 6.34 18.35 4.28
CA GLU A 64 6.87 18.95 3.06
C GLU A 64 8.06 19.87 3.37
N SER A 65 7.95 20.76 4.36
CA SER A 65 9.03 21.70 4.69
C SER A 65 10.24 21.04 5.37
N SER A 66 10.04 19.91 6.07
CA SER A 66 11.12 19.23 6.80
C SER A 66 11.82 18.15 5.97
N LEU A 67 11.07 17.40 5.15
CA LEU A 67 11.56 16.24 4.42
C LEU A 67 11.51 16.42 2.90
N GLY A 68 10.68 17.33 2.39
CA GLY A 68 10.41 17.44 0.97
C GLY A 68 9.52 16.32 0.43
N ILE A 69 8.80 16.61 -0.64
CA ILE A 69 7.93 15.65 -1.32
C ILE A 69 8.75 14.80 -2.29
N LEU A 70 8.64 13.47 -2.12
CA LEU A 70 9.22 12.49 -3.03
C LEU A 70 8.33 12.26 -4.25
N GLY A 71 7.01 12.32 -4.07
CA GLY A 71 6.03 12.27 -5.14
C GLY A 71 4.64 11.90 -4.65
N ARG A 72 3.70 11.78 -5.58
CA ARG A 72 2.27 11.62 -5.26
C ARG A 72 1.64 10.55 -6.13
N VAL A 73 0.80 9.70 -5.55
CA VAL A 73 0.08 8.62 -6.22
C VAL A 73 -1.41 8.79 -5.96
N GLU A 74 -2.18 9.02 -7.03
CA GLU A 74 -3.64 9.08 -6.97
C GLU A 74 -4.25 7.76 -7.46
N LYS A 75 -5.23 7.23 -6.73
CA LYS A 75 -5.91 5.99 -7.11
C LYS A 75 -7.35 5.92 -6.62
N ARG A 76 -8.13 5.06 -7.28
CA ARG A 76 -9.39 4.56 -6.76
C ARG A 76 -9.20 3.11 -6.34
N ARG A 77 -9.35 2.83 -5.04
CA ARG A 77 -9.19 1.50 -4.45
C ARG A 77 -10.55 0.91 -4.11
N ALA A 78 -10.77 -0.32 -4.54
CA ALA A 78 -11.79 -1.19 -3.98
C ALA A 78 -11.12 -2.25 -3.08
N LEU A 79 -11.68 -2.48 -1.88
CA LEU A 79 -11.13 -3.43 -0.91
C LEU A 79 -12.14 -4.55 -0.64
N TRP A 80 -11.66 -5.79 -0.69
CA TRP A 80 -12.30 -6.97 -0.11
C TRP A 80 -11.42 -7.57 0.98
N ILE A 81 -12.04 -8.31 1.90
CA ILE A 81 -11.32 -9.05 2.95
C ILE A 81 -11.71 -10.52 2.83
N TYR A 82 -10.70 -11.36 2.59
CA TYR A 82 -10.79 -12.82 2.67
C TYR A 82 -9.94 -13.27 3.86
N ARG A 83 -10.59 -13.65 4.97
CA ARG A 83 -9.91 -13.97 6.23
C ARG A 83 -8.96 -12.83 6.66
N ASN A 84 -7.64 -13.04 6.65
CA ASN A 84 -6.62 -12.06 7.01
C ASN A 84 -6.03 -11.33 5.79
N THR A 85 -6.31 -11.80 4.57
CA THR A 85 -5.90 -11.17 3.31
C THR A 85 -6.84 -10.04 2.90
N ARG A 86 -6.27 -8.85 2.76
CA ARG A 86 -6.87 -7.72 2.06
C ARG A 86 -6.59 -7.85 0.58
N VAL A 87 -7.65 -7.75 -0.21
CA VAL A 87 -7.61 -7.78 -1.68
C VAL A 87 -7.93 -6.38 -2.18
N HIS A 88 -6.93 -5.68 -2.71
CA HIS A 88 -7.04 -4.34 -3.25
C HIS A 88 -7.12 -4.38 -4.77
N LEU A 89 -8.21 -3.85 -5.35
CA LEU A 89 -8.27 -3.52 -6.77
C LEU A 89 -8.10 -2.01 -6.94
N ASP A 90 -6.99 -1.62 -7.56
CA ASP A 90 -6.57 -0.24 -7.68
C ASP A 90 -6.58 0.20 -9.14
N ARG A 91 -7.36 1.25 -9.44
CA ARG A 91 -7.16 2.07 -10.64
C ARG A 91 -6.23 3.22 -10.27
N VAL A 92 -4.97 3.16 -10.71
CA VAL A 92 -3.94 4.16 -10.44
C VAL A 92 -3.85 5.14 -11.61
N GLU A 93 -3.91 6.43 -11.32
CA GLU A 93 -3.77 7.47 -12.35
C GLU A 93 -2.37 7.38 -12.98
N GLY A 94 -2.30 7.35 -14.31
CA GLY A 94 -1.06 7.20 -15.07
C GLY A 94 -0.56 5.77 -15.28
N LEU A 95 -1.03 4.78 -14.50
CA LEU A 95 -0.54 3.39 -14.60
C LEU A 95 -1.61 2.35 -14.99
N GLY A 96 -2.89 2.60 -14.72
CA GLY A 96 -3.97 1.64 -15.05
C GLY A 96 -4.42 0.80 -13.86
N ASP A 97 -4.78 -0.46 -14.10
CA ASP A 97 -5.40 -1.35 -13.12
C ASP A 97 -4.39 -2.29 -12.47
N PHE A 98 -4.49 -2.47 -11.16
CA PHE A 98 -3.62 -3.34 -10.37
C PHE A 98 -4.43 -4.14 -9.34
N LEU A 99 -3.91 -5.31 -9.01
CA LEU A 99 -4.33 -6.14 -7.89
C LEU A 99 -3.19 -6.17 -6.86
N GLU A 100 -3.47 -5.84 -5.61
CA GLU A 100 -2.54 -5.97 -4.48
C GLU A 100 -3.16 -6.87 -3.40
N LEU A 101 -2.36 -7.79 -2.88
CA LEU A 101 -2.74 -8.72 -1.82
C LEU A 101 -1.87 -8.45 -0.58
N GLU A 102 -2.52 -8.19 0.56
CA GLU A 102 -1.84 -7.98 1.85
C GLU A 102 -2.44 -8.89 2.92
N THR A 103 -1.69 -9.90 3.36
CA THR A 103 -2.10 -10.78 4.48
C THR A 103 -1.58 -10.25 5.80
N VAL A 104 -2.49 -9.95 6.73
CA VAL A 104 -2.16 -9.33 8.02
C VAL A 104 -1.84 -10.42 9.06
N LEU A 105 -0.67 -10.35 9.67
CA LEU A 105 -0.18 -11.35 10.65
C LEU A 105 -0.55 -11.03 12.12
N ALA A 106 -1.59 -10.23 12.35
CA ALA A 106 -1.92 -9.78 13.71
C ALA A 106 -2.40 -10.94 14.61
N ASP A 107 -3.16 -11.87 14.04
CA ASP A 107 -3.83 -12.96 14.74
C ASP A 107 -3.34 -14.35 14.30
N ILE A 108 -2.33 -14.40 13.43
CA ILE A 108 -1.79 -15.63 12.82
C ILE A 108 -0.27 -15.59 12.76
N ASP A 109 0.37 -16.75 12.68
CA ASP A 109 1.83 -16.80 12.49
C ASP A 109 2.24 -16.60 11.01
N SER A 110 3.55 -16.44 10.76
CA SER A 110 4.08 -16.21 9.41
C SER A 110 3.86 -17.40 8.47
N ALA A 111 3.81 -18.63 8.98
CA ALA A 111 3.56 -19.82 8.17
C ALA A 111 2.09 -19.87 7.72
N GLU A 112 1.15 -19.60 8.62
CA GLU A 112 -0.28 -19.45 8.31
C GLU A 112 -0.52 -18.31 7.33
N GLY A 113 0.11 -17.15 7.53
CA GLY A 113 -0.02 -16.01 6.62
C GLY A 113 0.56 -16.27 5.23
N THR A 114 1.66 -17.01 5.14
CA THR A 114 2.22 -17.46 3.86
C THR A 114 1.25 -18.43 3.17
N ALA A 115 0.71 -19.41 3.90
CA ALA A 115 -0.23 -20.37 3.35
C ALA A 115 -1.52 -19.70 2.84
N GLU A 116 -2.06 -18.72 3.57
CA GLU A 116 -3.24 -17.97 3.13
C GLU A 116 -2.94 -17.10 1.90
N SER A 117 -1.78 -16.45 1.84
CA SER A 117 -1.37 -15.66 0.67
C SER A 117 -1.26 -16.55 -0.58
N GLU A 118 -0.69 -17.74 -0.43
CA GLU A 118 -0.57 -18.74 -1.49
C GLU A 118 -1.94 -19.31 -1.90
N GLU A 119 -2.85 -19.53 -0.94
CA GLU A 119 -4.24 -19.92 -1.20
C GLU A 119 -4.93 -18.88 -2.10
N VAL A 120 -4.86 -17.60 -1.75
CA VAL A 120 -5.52 -16.51 -2.49
C VAL A 120 -4.92 -16.34 -3.89
N ILE A 121 -3.60 -16.44 -4.05
CA ILE A 121 -2.92 -16.40 -5.36
C ILE A 121 -3.46 -17.51 -6.28
N ASN A 122 -3.60 -18.73 -5.75
CA ASN A 122 -4.09 -19.87 -6.51
C ASN A 122 -5.59 -19.76 -6.82
N LEU A 123 -6.41 -19.29 -5.87
CA LEU A 123 -7.85 -19.08 -6.07
C LEU A 123 -8.17 -18.06 -7.15
N LEU A 124 -7.32 -17.04 -7.28
CA LEU A 124 -7.45 -15.99 -8.29
C LEU A 124 -6.69 -16.30 -9.59
N GLU A 125 -6.05 -17.48 -9.66
CA GLU A 125 -5.27 -17.95 -10.81
C GLU A 125 -4.23 -16.92 -11.28
N LEU A 126 -3.54 -16.26 -10.33
CA LEU A 126 -2.62 -15.18 -10.67
C LEU A 126 -1.30 -15.71 -11.23
N ASP A 127 -0.89 -15.11 -12.35
CA ASP A 127 0.42 -15.37 -12.94
C ASP A 127 1.52 -14.64 -12.17
N ARG A 128 2.47 -15.40 -11.62
CA ARG A 128 3.62 -14.86 -10.87
C ARG A 128 4.58 -14.08 -11.73
N GLU A 129 4.60 -14.32 -13.04
CA GLU A 129 5.44 -13.54 -13.97
C GLU A 129 4.96 -12.08 -14.08
N SER A 130 3.68 -11.82 -13.76
CA SER A 130 3.13 -10.47 -13.72
C SER A 130 3.32 -9.74 -12.39
N PHE A 131 3.97 -10.35 -11.39
CA PHE A 131 4.11 -9.76 -10.07
C PHE A 131 5.10 -8.59 -10.09
N ILE A 132 4.71 -7.50 -9.46
CA ILE A 132 5.48 -6.26 -9.42
C ILE A 132 6.06 -6.05 -8.03
N SER A 133 7.36 -5.80 -7.98
CA SER A 133 8.16 -5.70 -6.75
C SER A 133 8.36 -4.28 -6.22
N VAL A 134 7.99 -3.26 -7.01
CA VAL A 134 8.20 -1.83 -6.76
C VAL A 134 6.87 -1.12 -6.45
N PRO A 135 6.85 -0.05 -5.64
CA PRO A 135 5.62 0.66 -5.33
C PRO A 135 5.17 1.47 -6.56
N TYR A 136 3.88 1.83 -6.62
CA TYR A 136 3.34 2.65 -7.72
C TYR A 136 4.11 3.94 -7.96
N LEU A 137 4.68 4.55 -6.91
CA LEU A 137 5.49 5.75 -7.04
C LEU A 137 6.74 5.53 -7.91
N GLU A 138 7.38 4.36 -7.80
CA GLU A 138 8.55 4.04 -8.62
C GLU A 138 8.12 3.76 -10.06
N LEU A 139 7.04 2.99 -10.27
CA LEU A 139 6.49 2.77 -11.61
C LEU A 139 6.15 4.09 -12.33
N LEU A 140 5.56 5.06 -11.61
CA LEU A 140 5.23 6.38 -12.17
C LEU A 140 6.46 7.20 -12.55
N ARG A 141 7.64 6.92 -11.97
CA ARG A 141 8.90 7.61 -12.31
C ARG A 141 9.58 7.04 -13.55
N GLU A 142 9.19 5.83 -13.97
CA GLU A 142 9.71 5.17 -15.17
C GLU A 142 8.89 5.50 -16.42
N THR A 143 7.79 6.25 -16.27
CA THR A 143 6.90 6.69 -17.35
C THR A 143 7.27 8.11 -17.81
#